data_AF-A0A953JJU0-F1
#
_entry.id   AF-A0A953JJU0-F1
#
_cell.length_a   1.000
_cell.length_b   1.000
_cell.length_c   1.000
_cell.angle_alpha   90.00
_cell.angle_beta   90.00
_cell.angle_gamma   90.00
#
_symmetry.space_group_name_H-M   'P 1'
#
loop_
_entity.id
_entity.type
_entity.pdbx_description
1 polymer ?
#
loop_
_entity_poly.entity_id
_entity_poly.type
_entity_poly.pdbx_seq_one_letter_code
_entity_poly.pdbx_strand_id
1 'polypeptide(L)'
;TGLYHGTQQINQAQMDRWNIVATLNYLPHAQETGIVLAKLGAENDPKMKKQVEAMVALADLTRAGFIAGDISTVMSPRTVITWAENAKIFGDVGFAFRLTFLNKCDEAERATVAEYYQRCFNEELPTGTLLRKAG
;
A
#
# COMPACT_ATOMS: atom_id res chain seq x y z
N THR A 1 9.59 21.73 -5.39
CA THR A 1 8.79 21.42 -4.20
C THR A 1 8.84 19.91 -4.00
N GLY A 2 9.06 19.42 -2.78
CA GLY A 2 9.36 18.00 -2.54
C GLY A 2 8.27 17.05 -3.04
N LEU A 3 8.66 15.82 -3.38
CA LEU A 3 7.81 14.73 -3.88
C LEU A 3 6.60 14.38 -2.97
N TYR A 4 6.54 14.97 -1.77
CA TYR A 4 5.47 14.80 -0.78
C TYR A 4 4.87 16.16 -0.42
N HIS A 5 3.54 16.27 -0.51
CA HIS A 5 2.81 17.45 -0.06
C HIS A 5 3.16 17.80 1.39
N GLY A 6 3.52 19.06 1.63
CA GLY A 6 3.83 19.57 2.96
C GLY A 6 5.23 19.29 3.49
N THR A 7 6.14 18.75 2.68
CA THR A 7 7.56 18.55 3.08
C THR A 7 8.45 19.71 2.64
N GLN A 8 9.26 20.24 3.56
CA GLN A 8 10.38 21.13 3.23
C GLN A 8 11.65 20.30 3.11
N GLN A 9 12.46 20.56 2.07
CA GLN A 9 13.77 19.94 1.98
C GLN A 9 14.64 20.42 3.14
N ILE A 10 15.31 19.47 3.82
CA ILE A 10 16.29 19.79 4.85
C ILE A 10 17.50 20.43 4.17
N ASN A 11 17.98 21.55 4.71
CA ASN A 11 19.12 22.25 4.12
C ASN A 11 20.46 21.60 4.55
N GLN A 12 21.53 21.92 3.80
CA GLN A 12 22.84 21.29 4.00
C GLN A 12 23.40 21.49 5.42
N ALA A 13 23.24 22.69 6.01
CA ALA A 13 23.74 23.00 7.34
C ALA A 13 23.03 22.22 8.46
N GLN A 14 21.81 21.74 8.21
CA GLN A 14 21.08 20.86 9.10
C GLN A 14 21.54 19.40 8.93
N MET A 15 21.74 18.94 7.70
CA MET A 15 22.23 17.57 7.43
C MET A 15 23.64 17.33 7.97
N ASP A 16 24.52 18.33 7.90
CA ASP A 16 25.92 18.25 8.38
C ASP A 16 26.03 18.03 9.91
N ARG A 17 24.93 18.20 10.66
CA ARG A 17 24.87 17.91 12.11
C ARG A 17 24.61 16.45 12.44
N TRP A 18 24.41 15.60 11.43
CA TRP A 18 24.24 14.17 11.61
C TRP A 18 25.52 13.43 11.25
N ASN A 19 26.15 12.82 12.25
CA ASN A 19 27.39 12.06 12.07
C ASN A 19 27.18 10.71 11.37
N ILE A 20 25.94 10.21 11.32
CA ILE A 20 25.58 8.94 10.69
C ILE A 20 24.26 9.14 9.94
N VAL A 21 24.26 8.78 8.66
CA VAL A 21 23.08 8.82 7.80
C VAL A 21 22.93 7.44 7.14
N ALA A 22 21.73 6.88 7.21
CA ALA A 22 21.39 5.62 6.54
C ALA A 22 20.19 5.83 5.62
N THR A 23 20.26 5.26 4.43
CA THR A 23 19.15 5.26 3.47
C THR A 23 18.20 4.11 3.78
N LEU A 24 16.91 4.41 3.94
CA LEU A 24 15.88 3.39 4.07
C LEU A 24 15.04 3.33 2.80
N ASN A 25 15.23 2.26 2.02
CA ASN A 25 14.41 1.94 0.85
C ASN A 25 13.30 0.96 1.21
N TYR A 26 12.38 0.71 0.28
CA TYR A 26 11.42 -0.37 0.40
C TYR A 26 12.13 -1.73 0.49
N LEU A 27 11.54 -2.63 1.26
CA LEU A 27 12.11 -3.95 1.48
C LEU A 27 11.87 -4.86 0.27
N PRO A 28 12.72 -5.86 0.04
CA PRO A 28 12.41 -6.92 -0.91
C PRO A 28 11.07 -7.56 -0.58
N HIS A 29 10.31 -7.92 -1.62
CA HIS A 29 8.96 -8.48 -1.53
C HIS A 29 8.82 -9.56 -0.43
N ALA A 30 9.71 -10.55 -0.42
CA ALA A 30 9.68 -11.64 0.56
C ALA A 30 9.86 -11.17 2.01
N GLN A 31 10.68 -10.14 2.24
CA GLN A 31 10.89 -9.59 3.59
C GLN A 31 9.69 -8.78 4.04
N GLU A 32 9.10 -7.96 3.16
CA GLU A 32 7.88 -7.22 3.47
C GLU A 32 6.72 -8.17 3.78
N THR A 33 6.50 -9.20 2.95
CA THR A 33 5.50 -10.26 3.18
C THR A 33 5.71 -10.93 4.53
N GLY A 34 6.95 -11.29 4.88
CA GLY A 34 7.27 -11.88 6.18
C GLY A 34 6.93 -10.97 7.36
N ILE A 35 7.23 -9.67 7.25
CA ILE A 35 6.90 -8.68 8.28
C ILE A 35 5.39 -8.54 8.45
N VAL A 36 4.62 -8.47 7.35
CA VAL A 36 3.16 -8.34 7.41
C VAL A 36 2.55 -9.59 8.05
N LEU A 37 2.98 -10.80 7.65
CA LEU A 37 2.48 -12.05 8.24
C LEU A 37 2.80 -12.17 9.74
N ALA A 38 4.01 -11.78 10.14
CA ALA A 38 4.41 -11.76 11.55
C ALA A 38 3.57 -10.76 12.36
N LYS A 39 3.20 -9.62 11.77
CA LYS A 39 2.30 -8.65 12.42
C LYS A 39 0.87 -9.17 12.57
N LEU A 40 0.42 -10.01 11.65
CA LEU A 40 -0.89 -10.64 11.70
C LEU A 40 -0.94 -11.90 12.59
N GLY A 41 0.21 -12.45 12.99
CA GLY A 41 0.33 -13.74 13.67
C GLY A 41 -0.15 -14.90 12.79
N ALA A 42 0.14 -14.86 11.48
CA ALA A 42 -0.40 -15.76 10.46
C ALA A 42 0.68 -16.40 9.58
N GLU A 43 1.90 -16.56 10.09
CA GLU A 43 3.08 -17.05 9.34
C GLU A 43 2.89 -18.45 8.76
N ASN A 44 2.06 -19.28 9.42
CA ASN A 44 1.79 -20.66 9.03
C ASN A 44 0.50 -20.85 8.23
N ASP A 45 -0.21 -19.77 7.86
CA ASP A 45 -1.44 -19.83 7.07
C ASP A 45 -1.13 -19.64 5.57
N PRO A 46 -1.23 -20.69 4.73
CA PRO A 46 -0.92 -20.58 3.30
C PRO A 46 -1.88 -19.67 2.55
N LYS A 47 -3.15 -19.59 2.99
CA LYS A 47 -4.16 -18.72 2.37
C LYS A 47 -3.84 -17.26 2.68
N MET A 48 -3.52 -16.97 3.95
CA MET A 48 -3.12 -15.62 4.35
C MET A 48 -1.81 -15.22 3.67
N LYS A 49 -0.84 -16.13 3.56
CA LYS A 49 0.41 -15.89 2.85
C LYS A 49 0.18 -15.46 1.40
N LYS A 50 -0.62 -16.22 0.64
CA LYS A 50 -0.93 -15.87 -0.76
C LYS A 50 -1.64 -14.50 -0.86
N GLN A 51 -2.54 -14.20 0.07
CA GLN A 51 -3.21 -12.91 0.12
C GLN A 51 -2.21 -11.76 0.38
N VAL A 52 -1.33 -11.92 1.37
CA VAL A 52 -0.31 -10.91 1.69
C VAL A 52 0.68 -10.72 0.55
N GLU A 53 1.11 -11.79 -0.14
CA GLU A 53 1.94 -11.69 -1.35
C GLU A 53 1.25 -10.83 -2.42
N ALA A 54 -0.06 -11.02 -2.67
CA ALA A 54 -0.82 -10.16 -3.57
C ALA A 54 -0.91 -8.71 -3.08
N MET A 55 -1.05 -8.49 -1.77
CA MET A 55 -1.07 -7.14 -1.18
C MET A 55 0.26 -6.41 -1.37
N VAL A 56 1.38 -7.09 -1.15
CA VAL A 56 2.73 -6.53 -1.34
C VAL A 56 2.99 -6.30 -2.83
N ALA A 57 2.57 -7.21 -3.72
CA ALA A 57 2.68 -7.02 -5.17
C ALA A 57 1.93 -5.77 -5.65
N LEU A 58 0.74 -5.51 -5.10
CA LEU A 58 -0.01 -4.28 -5.39
C LEU A 58 0.77 -3.06 -4.89
N ALA A 59 1.33 -3.11 -3.67
CA ALA A 59 2.17 -2.04 -3.16
C ALA A 59 3.38 -1.76 -4.07
N ASP A 60 4.02 -2.80 -4.61
CA ASP A 60 5.10 -2.68 -5.58
C ASP A 60 4.65 -1.99 -6.88
N LEU A 61 3.45 -2.31 -7.39
CA LEU A 61 2.88 -1.59 -8.54
C LEU A 61 2.63 -0.12 -8.23
N THR A 62 2.12 0.22 -7.04
CA THR A 62 1.93 1.65 -6.66
C THR A 62 3.26 2.40 -6.57
N ARG A 63 4.32 1.75 -6.08
CA ARG A 63 5.66 2.34 -6.00
C ARG A 63 6.24 2.56 -7.39
N ALA A 64 6.06 1.60 -8.29
CA ALA A 64 6.48 1.72 -9.68
C ALA A 64 5.71 2.82 -10.42
N GLY A 65 4.39 2.86 -10.28
CA GLY A 65 3.53 3.90 -10.87
C GLY A 65 3.87 5.30 -10.38
N PHE A 66 4.24 5.45 -9.10
CA PHE A 66 4.70 6.73 -8.58
C PHE A 66 6.04 7.18 -9.17
N ILE A 67 6.99 6.25 -9.37
CA ILE A 67 8.27 6.56 -10.04
C ILE A 67 8.04 6.95 -11.50
N ALA A 68 7.07 6.31 -12.16
CA ALA A 68 6.68 6.62 -13.54
C ALA A 68 5.87 7.92 -13.68
N GLY A 69 5.28 8.42 -12.59
CA GLY A 69 4.42 9.59 -12.58
C GLY A 69 2.94 9.30 -12.89
N ASP A 70 2.54 8.02 -12.89
CA ASP A 70 1.16 7.58 -13.16
C ASP A 70 0.22 7.85 -11.98
N ILE A 71 0.75 7.85 -10.75
CA ILE A 71 0.03 8.15 -9.52
C ILE A 71 0.88 9.01 -8.59
N SER A 72 0.24 9.76 -7.69
CA SER A 72 0.89 10.66 -6.74
C SER A 72 0.95 10.09 -5.30
N THR A 73 0.26 8.97 -5.05
CA THR A 73 0.17 8.35 -3.72
C THR A 73 0.82 6.96 -3.72
N VAL A 74 1.71 6.68 -2.76
CA VAL A 74 2.42 5.39 -2.64
C VAL A 74 2.01 4.58 -1.41
N MET A 75 2.12 3.26 -1.50
CA MET A 75 1.95 2.37 -0.35
C MET A 75 3.27 2.11 0.38
N SER A 76 3.29 2.47 1.66
CA SER A 76 4.34 2.06 2.60
C SER A 76 4.08 0.66 3.15
N PRO A 77 5.09 -0.04 3.71
CA PRO A 77 4.86 -1.29 4.43
C PRO A 77 3.83 -1.16 5.56
N ARG A 78 3.76 0.00 6.22
CA ARG A 78 2.73 0.29 7.22
C ARG A 78 1.33 0.29 6.60
N THR A 79 1.18 0.86 5.41
CA THR A 79 -0.10 0.84 4.68
C THR A 79 -0.54 -0.59 4.39
N VAL A 80 0.39 -1.47 3.98
CA VAL A 80 0.11 -2.89 3.73
C VAL A 80 -0.33 -3.61 5.01
N ILE A 81 0.37 -3.38 6.13
CA ILE A 81 -0.01 -3.94 7.45
C ILE A 81 -1.44 -3.52 7.82
N THR A 82 -1.72 -2.21 7.80
CA THR A 82 -3.06 -1.70 8.14
C THR A 82 -4.14 -2.24 7.20
N TRP A 83 -3.84 -2.41 5.92
CA TRP A 83 -4.80 -2.98 4.98
C TRP A 83 -5.07 -4.45 5.31
N ALA A 84 -4.03 -5.23 5.60
CA ALA A 84 -4.19 -6.65 5.93
C ALA A 84 -4.94 -6.87 7.25
N GLU A 85 -4.71 -6.03 8.26
CA GLU A 85 -5.47 -6.00 9.51
C GLU A 85 -6.95 -5.65 9.25
N ASN A 86 -7.21 -4.61 8.47
CA ASN A 86 -8.58 -4.22 8.11
C ASN A 86 -9.29 -5.32 7.32
N ALA A 87 -8.60 -6.01 6.40
CA ALA A 87 -9.17 -7.13 5.65
C ALA A 87 -9.58 -8.28 6.59
N LYS A 88 -8.78 -8.56 7.63
CA LYS A 88 -9.12 -9.54 8.67
C LYS A 88 -10.34 -9.10 9.51
N ILE A 89 -10.45 -7.81 9.83
CA ILE A 89 -11.57 -7.26 10.61
C ILE A 89 -12.88 -7.26 9.81
N PHE A 90 -12.85 -6.79 8.56
CA PHE A 90 -14.05 -6.64 7.74
C PHE A 90 -14.44 -7.93 7.00
N GLY A 91 -13.51 -8.87 6.83
CA GLY A 91 -13.72 -10.06 6.01
C GLY A 91 -13.85 -9.76 4.51
N ASP A 92 -13.39 -8.58 4.08
CA ASP A 92 -13.50 -8.09 2.70
C ASP A 92 -12.22 -7.31 2.33
N VAL A 93 -11.42 -7.89 1.43
CA VAL A 93 -10.12 -7.36 1.03
C VAL A 93 -10.26 -6.07 0.22
N GLY A 94 -11.23 -6.01 -0.69
CA GLY A 94 -11.46 -4.85 -1.56
C GLY A 94 -12.03 -3.67 -0.79
N PHE A 95 -12.97 -3.91 0.12
CA PHE A 95 -13.47 -2.88 1.03
C PHE A 95 -12.37 -2.34 1.94
N ALA A 96 -11.56 -3.22 2.54
CA ALA A 96 -10.42 -2.82 3.35
C ALA A 96 -9.39 -2.01 2.55
N PHE A 97 -9.15 -2.36 1.29
CA PHE A 97 -8.26 -1.61 0.40
C PHE A 97 -8.77 -0.20 0.16
N ARG A 98 -10.07 -0.07 -0.12
CA ARG A 98 -10.71 1.22 -0.37
C ARG A 98 -10.54 2.17 0.80
N LEU A 99 -10.83 1.70 2.02
CA LEU A 99 -10.70 2.50 3.24
C LEU A 99 -9.24 2.82 3.58
N THR A 100 -8.32 1.91 3.31
CA THR A 100 -6.93 2.06 3.71
C THR A 100 -6.12 2.92 2.75
N PHE A 101 -6.40 2.84 1.45
CA PHE A 101 -5.57 3.44 0.40
C PHE A 101 -6.36 4.18 -0.68
N LEU A 102 -7.31 3.53 -1.37
CA LEU A 102 -7.95 4.12 -2.56
C LEU A 102 -8.61 5.48 -2.29
N ASN A 103 -9.27 5.64 -1.13
CA ASN A 103 -9.92 6.91 -0.76
C ASN A 103 -8.93 8.07 -0.56
N LYS A 104 -7.63 7.77 -0.38
CA LYS A 104 -6.55 8.77 -0.25
C LYS A 104 -5.97 9.20 -1.60
N CYS A 105 -6.23 8.43 -2.66
CA CYS A 105 -5.75 8.72 -4.00
C CYS A 105 -6.62 9.80 -4.66
N ASP A 106 -6.01 10.58 -5.54
CA ASP A 106 -6.73 11.51 -6.40
C ASP A 106 -7.80 10.76 -7.22
N GLU A 107 -8.96 11.38 -7.43
CA GLU A 107 -10.05 10.77 -8.19
C GLU A 107 -9.63 10.40 -9.61
N ALA A 108 -8.77 11.20 -10.25
CA ALA A 108 -8.24 10.92 -11.59
C ALA A 108 -7.35 9.67 -11.63
N GLU A 109 -6.69 9.32 -10.52
CA GLU A 109 -5.77 8.18 -10.41
C GLU A 109 -6.47 6.87 -10.01
N ARG A 110 -7.72 6.94 -9.54
CA ARG A 110 -8.43 5.76 -9.00
C ARG A 110 -8.63 4.65 -10.03
N ALA A 111 -8.77 4.99 -11.31
CA ALA A 111 -8.87 4.00 -12.38
C ALA A 111 -7.57 3.19 -12.51
N THR A 112 -6.41 3.87 -12.51
CA THR A 112 -5.09 3.23 -12.54
C THR A 112 -4.86 2.35 -11.31
N VAL A 113 -5.21 2.85 -10.12
CA VAL A 113 -5.10 2.06 -8.88
C VAL A 113 -6.04 0.85 -8.89
N ALA A 114 -7.23 0.97 -9.46
CA ALA A 114 -8.16 -0.16 -9.61
C ALA A 114 -7.63 -1.22 -10.59
N GLU A 115 -6.94 -0.81 -11.65
CA GLU A 115 -6.26 -1.74 -12.55
C GLU A 115 -5.15 -2.51 -11.83
N TYR A 116 -4.33 -1.85 -11.00
CA TYR A 116 -3.32 -2.52 -10.18
C TYR A 116 -3.95 -3.55 -9.25
N TYR A 117 -5.08 -3.22 -8.64
CA TYR A 117 -5.83 -4.16 -7.82
C TYR A 117 -6.29 -5.37 -8.63
N GLN A 118 -6.91 -5.16 -9.79
CA GLN A 118 -7.37 -6.24 -10.65
C GLN A 118 -6.23 -7.14 -11.12
N ARG A 119 -5.05 -6.59 -11.45
CA ARG A 119 -3.87 -7.37 -11.83
C ARG A 119 -3.37 -8.28 -10.70
N CYS A 120 -3.47 -7.84 -9.44
CA CYS A 120 -2.98 -8.61 -8.29
C CYS A 120 -4.01 -9.59 -7.72
N PHE A 121 -5.30 -9.24 -7.75
CA PHE A 121 -6.37 -10.02 -7.11
C PHE A 121 -7.30 -10.71 -8.10
N ASN A 122 -7.24 -10.36 -9.39
CA ASN A 122 -8.14 -10.84 -10.43
C ASN A 122 -9.62 -10.55 -10.10
N GLU A 123 -9.87 -9.44 -9.41
CA GLU A 123 -11.18 -8.97 -8.96
C GLU A 123 -11.32 -7.47 -9.22
N GLU A 124 -12.52 -7.01 -9.56
CA GLU A 124 -12.80 -5.58 -9.73
C GLU A 124 -13.10 -4.93 -8.38
N LEU A 125 -12.56 -3.72 -8.15
CA LEU A 125 -12.94 -2.93 -6.99
C LEU A 125 -14.35 -2.35 -7.20
N PRO A 126 -15.28 -2.51 -6.26
CA PRO A 126 -16.56 -1.81 -6.29
C PRO A 126 -16.31 -0.30 -6.11
N THR A 127 -16.11 0.40 -7.22
CA THR A 127 -15.78 1.83 -7.26
C THR A 127 -17.01 2.72 -7.03
N GLY A 128 -18.22 2.13 -6.98
CA GLY A 128 -19.48 2.84 -6.78
C GLY A 128 -19.86 3.14 -5.33
N THR A 129 -20.73 4.14 -5.16
CA THR A 129 -21.47 4.53 -3.94
C THR A 129 -22.49 3.48 -3.48
N LEU A 130 -22.37 2.24 -3.92
CA LEU A 130 -23.34 1.19 -3.61
C LEU A 130 -22.93 0.53 -2.30
N LEU A 131 -23.60 0.98 -1.22
CA LEU A 131 -23.79 0.19 -0.01
C LEU A 131 -24.11 -1.25 -0.41
N ARG A 132 -23.28 -2.18 0.05
CA ARG A 132 -23.47 -3.62 -0.09
C ARG A 132 -24.92 -3.95 0.28
N LYS A 133 -25.69 -4.55 -0.62
CA LYS A 133 -26.99 -5.14 -0.25
C LYS A 133 -26.70 -6.17 0.85
N ALA A 134 -27.25 -5.93 2.03
CA ALA A 134 -27.28 -6.90 3.10
C ALA A 134 -27.96 -8.17 2.56
N GLY A 135 -27.20 -9.27 2.55
CA GLY A 135 -27.73 -10.63 2.42
C GLY A 135 -27.82 -11.25 3.79
#